data_AF-A0A9P6MU32-F1
#
_entry.id   AF-A0A9P6MU32-F1
#
_cell.length_a   1.000
_cell.length_b   1.000
_cell.length_c   1.000
_cell.angle_alpha   90.00
_cell.angle_beta   90.00
_cell.angle_gamma   90.00
#
_symmetry.space_group_name_H-M   'P 1'
#
loop_
_entity.id
_entity.type
_entity.pdbx_description
1 polymer ?
#
loop_
_entity_poly.entity_id
_entity_poly.type
_entity_poly.pdbx_seq_one_letter_code
_entity_poly.pdbx_strand_id
1 'polypeptide(L)' 'MAGGRYPYPKHVWSPSGGWWTQPTNWKSNTAVAVGITAAIVAGAWKYSAENEWAKEFRDGEVYGKK' A
#
# COMPACT_ATOMS: atom_id res chain seq x y z
N MET A 1 13.22 17.35 18.81
CA MET A 1 14.61 16.98 18.45
C MET A 1 14.76 17.17 16.94
N ALA A 2 15.38 18.25 16.50
CA ALA A 2 15.88 18.34 15.14
C ALA A 2 17.36 18.70 15.26
N GLY A 3 18.22 17.68 15.18
CA GLY A 3 19.67 17.87 15.15
C GLY A 3 20.06 18.77 13.98
N GLY A 4 21.17 19.49 14.14
CA GLY A 4 21.64 20.51 13.20
C GLY A 4 21.59 20.04 11.74
N ARG A 5 21.01 20.88 10.87
CA ARG A 5 21.01 20.66 9.43
C ARG A 5 22.35 21.11 8.86
N TYR A 6 23.00 20.25 8.10
CA TYR A 6 24.26 20.55 7.42
C TYR A 6 24.02 20.94 5.95
N PRO A 7 24.94 21.68 5.31
CA PRO A 7 24.87 21.95 3.88
C PRO A 7 24.82 20.64 3.09
N TYR A 8 23.97 20.60 2.06
CA TYR A 8 23.79 19.44 1.18
C TYR A 8 23.56 19.92 -0.26
N PRO A 9 23.92 19.10 -1.26
CA PRO A 9 23.74 19.47 -2.67
C PRO A 9 22.26 19.51 -3.03
N LYS A 10 21.79 20.64 -3.56
CA LYS A 10 20.35 20.88 -3.86
C LYS A 10 19.86 20.24 -5.16
N HIS A 11 20.77 19.92 -6.07
CA HIS A 11 20.45 19.40 -7.41
C HIS A 11 20.48 17.87 -7.48
N VAL A 12 20.77 17.19 -6.36
CA VAL A 12 20.78 15.73 -6.31
C VAL A 12 19.37 15.25 -6.05
N TRP A 13 18.90 14.33 -6.90
CA TRP A 13 17.60 13.70 -6.77
C TRP A 13 17.75 12.20 -6.52
N SER A 14 16.89 11.66 -5.66
CA SER A 14 16.73 10.24 -5.41
C SER A 14 15.25 9.93 -5.24
N PRO A 15 14.78 8.74 -5.67
CA PRO A 15 13.38 8.37 -5.59
C PRO A 15 12.83 8.38 -4.16
N SER A 16 13.68 8.14 -3.16
CA SER A 16 13.31 8.09 -1.73
C SER A 16 13.32 9.46 -1.05
N GLY A 17 13.74 10.52 -1.75
CA GLY A 17 14.06 11.83 -1.18
C GLY A 17 15.56 12.04 -0.95
N GLY A 18 15.91 13.10 -0.22
CA GLY A 18 17.30 13.46 0.09
C GLY A 18 17.46 13.89 1.55
N TRP A 19 18.27 14.92 1.78
CA TRP A 19 18.57 15.40 3.13
C TRP A 19 17.42 16.22 3.72
N TRP A 20 16.90 15.79 4.88
CA TRP A 20 15.82 16.43 5.63
C TRP A 20 14.57 16.74 4.79
N THR A 21 14.16 15.77 3.96
CA THR A 21 13.04 15.94 3.03
C THR A 21 11.73 16.16 3.77
N GLN A 22 11.17 17.37 3.64
CA GLN A 22 9.84 17.71 4.16
C GLN A 22 9.08 18.50 3.08
N PRO A 23 8.50 17.82 2.08
CA PRO A 23 7.78 18.50 1.01
C PRO A 23 6.53 19.19 1.57
N THR A 24 6.18 20.35 1.02
CA THR A 24 5.01 21.13 1.43
C THR A 24 3.70 20.33 1.31
N ASN A 25 3.63 19.46 0.30
CA ASN A 25 2.43 18.67 -0.03
C ASN A 25 2.45 17.23 0.53
N TRP A 26 3.24 16.96 1.58
CA TRP A 26 3.35 15.59 2.13
C TRP A 26 2.00 14.97 2.49
N LYS A 27 1.06 15.76 3.03
CA LYS A 27 -0.27 15.28 3.45
C LYS A 27 -1.08 14.72 2.28
N SER A 28 -1.19 15.50 1.20
CA SER A 28 -1.95 15.09 0.01
C SER A 28 -1.30 13.87 -0.65
N ASN A 29 0.03 13.86 -0.75
CA ASN A 29 0.75 12.74 -1.35
C ASN A 29 0.56 11.45 -0.53
N THR A 30 0.61 11.52 0.80
CA THR A 30 0.33 10.37 1.68
C THR A 30 -1.13 9.94 1.56
N ALA A 31 -2.09 10.86 1.50
CA ALA A 31 -3.50 10.53 1.33
C ALA A 31 -3.75 9.77 0.02
N VAL A 32 -3.12 10.20 -1.08
CA VAL A 32 -3.20 9.49 -2.37
C VAL A 32 -2.57 8.10 -2.28
N ALA A 33 -1.37 7.98 -1.69
CA ALA A 33 -0.70 6.69 -1.53
C ALA A 33 -1.56 5.70 -0.73
N VAL A 34 -2.09 6.13 0.41
CA VAL A 34 -2.98 5.31 1.26
C VAL A 34 -4.27 4.96 0.51
N GLY A 35 -4.86 5.91 -0.23
CA GLY A 35 -6.08 5.68 -1.01
C GLY A 35 -5.88 4.61 -2.09
N ILE A 36 -4.76 4.67 -2.83
CA ILE A 36 -4.42 3.66 -3.84
C ILE A 36 -4.19 2.29 -3.19
N THR A 37 -3.41 2.23 -2.11
CA THR A 37 -3.16 0.97 -1.39
C THR A 37 -4.46 0.36 -0.88
N ALA A 38 -5.36 1.16 -0.28
CA ALA A 38 -6.65 0.69 0.19
C ALA A 38 -7.52 0.13 -0.94
N ALA A 39 -7.56 0.80 -2.10
CA ALA A 39 -8.31 0.32 -3.27
C ALA A 39 -7.79 -1.03 -3.77
N ILE A 40 -6.45 -1.20 -3.84
CA ILE A 40 -5.83 -2.47 -4.23
C ILE A 40 -6.18 -3.57 -3.23
N VAL A 41 -6.06 -3.29 -1.92
CA VAL A 41 -6.39 -4.25 -0.86
C VAL A 41 -7.87 -4.64 -0.92
N ALA A 42 -8.78 -3.69 -1.11
CA ALA A 42 -10.21 -3.98 -1.22
C ALA A 42 -10.53 -4.85 -2.46
N GLY A 43 -9.90 -4.56 -3.60
CA GLY A 43 -10.04 -5.38 -4.82
C GLY A 43 -9.50 -6.80 -4.63
N ALA A 44 -8.30 -6.93 -4.04
CA ALA A 44 -7.70 -8.21 -3.73
C ALA A 44 -8.53 -9.02 -2.72
N TRP A 45 -9.07 -8.35 -1.69
CA TRP A 45 -9.97 -8.98 -0.72
C TRP A 45 -11.22 -9.51 -1.40
N LYS A 46 -11.90 -8.68 -2.19
CA LYS A 46 -13.12 -9.07 -2.93
C LYS A 46 -12.84 -10.27 -3.83
N TYR A 47 -11.71 -10.26 -4.54
CA TYR A 47 -11.27 -11.40 -5.35
C TYR A 47 -10.97 -12.64 -4.49
N SER A 48 -10.30 -12.51 -3.35
CA SER A 48 -10.03 -13.64 -2.45
C SER A 48 -11.33 -14.26 -1.95
N ALA A 49 -12.22 -13.43 -1.40
CA ALA A 49 -13.52 -13.85 -0.90
C ALA A 49 -14.33 -14.58 -1.99
N GLU A 50 -14.33 -14.07 -3.23
CA GLU A 50 -15.00 -14.70 -4.36
C GLU A 50 -14.48 -16.09 -4.72
N ASN A 51 -13.19 -16.31 -4.53
CA ASN A 51 -12.56 -17.59 -4.83
C ASN A 51 -12.51 -18.53 -3.62
N GLU A 52 -12.77 -18.04 -2.41
CA GLU A 52 -12.84 -18.85 -1.19
C GLU A 52 -14.20 -19.55 -1.08
N TRP A 53 -15.33 -18.84 -1.27
CA TRP A 53 -16.65 -19.49 -1.23
C TRP A 53 -16.90 -20.43 -2.42
N ALA A 54 -16.41 -20.09 -3.61
CA ALA A 54 -16.56 -20.94 -4.79
C ALA A 54 -15.71 -22.22 -4.68
N LYS A 55 -14.57 -22.15 -4.00
CA LYS A 55 -13.76 -23.33 -3.71
C LYS A 55 -14.35 -24.14 -2.58
N GLU A 56 -14.81 -23.55 -1.48
CA GLU A 56 -15.43 -24.29 -0.36
C GLU A 56 -16.75 -24.97 -0.76
N PHE A 57 -17.61 -24.29 -1.55
CA PHE A 57 -18.81 -24.90 -2.11
C PHE A 57 -18.47 -26.07 -3.06
N ARG A 58 -17.52 -25.86 -3.98
CA ARG A 58 -17.04 -26.91 -4.90
C ARG A 58 -16.33 -28.05 -4.18
N ASP A 59 -15.56 -27.76 -3.14
CA ASP A 59 -14.85 -28.74 -2.31
C ASP A 59 -15.83 -29.52 -1.44
N GLY A 60 -16.87 -28.89 -0.90
CA GLY A 60 -17.96 -29.55 -0.18
C GLY A 60 -18.78 -30.50 -1.06
N GLU A 61 -18.98 -30.15 -2.34
CA GLU A 61 -19.61 -31.03 -3.34
C GLU A 61 -18.67 -32.17 -3.79
N VAL A 62 -17.38 -31.88 -4.02
CA VAL A 62 -16.39 -32.85 -4.54
C VAL A 62 -15.87 -33.81 -3.45
N TYR A 63 -15.66 -33.34 -2.22
CA TYR A 63 -15.16 -34.14 -1.09
C TYR A 63 -16.26 -34.68 -0.19
N GLY A 64 -17.54 -34.37 -0.45
CA GLY A 64 -18.69 -34.99 0.21
C GLY A 64 -18.51 -35.09 1.72
N LYS A 65 -18.39 -33.96 2.42
CA LYS A 65 -18.51 -33.99 3.89
C LYS A 65 -19.94 -34.37 4.24
N LYS A 66 -20.08 -35.62 4.72
CA LYS A 66 -21.27 -36.15 5.39
C LYS A 66 -21.62 -35.34 6.63
#